data_AF-G7W9D7-F1
#
_entry.id   AF-G7W9D7-F1
#
_cell.length_a   1.000
_cell.length_b   1.000
_cell.length_c   1.000
_cell.angle_alpha   90.00
_cell.angle_beta   90.00
_cell.angle_gamma   90.00
#
_symmetry.space_group_name_H-M   'P 1'
#
loop_
_entity.id
_entity.type
_entity.pdbx_description
1 polymer ?
#
loop_
_entity_poly.entity_id
_entity_poly.type
_entity_poly.pdbx_seq_one_letter_code
_entity_poly.pdbx_strand_id
1 'polypeptide(L)' 'MKYVLFFYGFLILLLIFIGIISWKFYDKRKGNYKKVPEGFLKTDEVFIDPTTNKTLRVYYNKENGKRIHVEE' A
#
# COMPACT_ATOMS: atom_id res chain seq x y z
N MET A 1 -4.40 10.54 -42.96
CA MET A 1 -5.21 10.92 -41.79
C MET A 1 -5.68 9.73 -40.95
N LYS A 2 -6.29 8.69 -41.54
CA LYS A 2 -6.76 7.48 -40.80
C LYS A 2 -5.68 6.78 -39.96
N TYR A 3 -4.46 6.60 -40.52
CA TYR A 3 -3.33 6.01 -39.79
C TYR A 3 -2.82 6.88 -38.64
N VAL A 4 -2.88 8.21 -38.79
CA VAL A 4 -2.49 9.17 -37.75
C VAL A 4 -3.47 9.10 -36.58
N LEU A 5 -4.77 9.07 -36.87
CA LEU A 5 -5.83 8.87 -35.87
C LEU A 5 -5.67 7.53 -35.13
N PHE A 6 -5.36 6.45 -35.85
CA PHE A 6 -5.13 5.15 -35.24
C PHE A 6 -3.91 5.15 -34.31
N PHE A 7 -2.81 5.75 -34.75
CA PHE A 7 -1.57 5.84 -33.96
C PHE A 7 -1.77 6.57 -32.63
N TYR A 8 -2.43 7.74 -32.65
CA TYR A 8 -2.73 8.48 -31.42
C TYR A 8 -3.77 7.77 -30.55
N GLY A 9 -4.79 7.13 -31.14
CA GLY A 9 -5.74 6.31 -30.39
C GLY A 9 -5.07 5.14 -29.66
N PHE A 10 -4.12 4.47 -30.33
CA PHE A 10 -3.32 3.41 -29.74
C PHE A 10 -2.43 3.91 -28.60
N LEU A 11 -1.77 5.07 -28.77
CA LEU A 11 -0.95 5.69 -27.72
C LEU A 11 -1.76 6.02 -26.46
N ILE A 12 -2.97 6.56 -26.62
CA ILE A 12 -3.86 6.89 -25.50
C ILE A 12 -4.26 5.62 -24.75
N LEU A 13 -4.65 4.57 -25.48
CA LEU A 13 -4.97 3.26 -24.89
C LEU A 13 -3.78 2.67 -24.11
N LEU A 14 -2.58 2.75 -24.67
CA LEU A 14 -1.35 2.29 -24.03
C LEU A 14 -1.05 3.07 -22.75
N LEU A 15 -1.27 4.38 -22.75
CA LEU A 15 -1.06 5.23 -21.59
C LEU A 15 -2.07 4.94 -20.47
N ILE A 16 -3.35 4.72 -20.82
CA ILE A 16 -4.38 4.28 -19.87
C ILE A 16 -4.01 2.91 -19.28
N PHE A 17 -3.56 1.97 -20.11
CA PHE A 17 -3.14 0.64 -19.66
C PHE A 17 -1.98 0.71 -18.65
N ILE A 18 -0.95 1.51 -18.94
CA ILE A 18 0.17 1.74 -18.01
C ILE A 18 -0.31 2.43 -16.74
N GLY A 19 -1.24 3.38 -16.82
CA GLY A 19 -1.83 4.05 -15.67
C GLY A 19 -2.56 3.09 -14.73
N ILE A 20 -3.35 2.16 -15.27
CA ILE A 20 -4.06 1.13 -14.49
C ILE A 20 -3.07 0.17 -13.82
N ILE A 21 -2.07 -0.32 -14.56
CA ILE A 21 -1.01 -1.17 -14.00
C ILE A 21 -0.29 -0.43 -12.89
N SER A 22 0.13 0.81 -13.16
CA SER A 22 0.82 1.64 -12.19
C SER A 22 -0.02 1.79 -10.93
N TRP A 23 -1.29 2.21 -11.03
CA TRP A 23 -2.19 2.28 -9.87
C TRP A 23 -2.22 0.97 -9.08
N LYS A 24 -2.46 -0.16 -9.76
CA LYS A 24 -2.55 -1.48 -9.11
C LYS A 24 -1.29 -1.85 -8.33
N PHE A 25 -0.12 -1.40 -8.78
CA PHE A 25 1.16 -1.69 -8.12
C PHE A 25 1.71 -0.53 -7.26
N TYR A 26 1.17 0.68 -7.38
CA TYR A 26 1.71 1.91 -6.79
C TYR A 26 1.46 2.01 -5.28
N ASP A 27 0.45 1.31 -4.74
CA ASP A 27 0.20 1.34 -3.30
C ASP A 27 0.57 0.03 -2.58
N LYS A 28 1.88 -0.15 -2.40
CA LYS A 28 2.44 -1.13 -1.44
C LYS A 28 2.90 -0.48 -0.13
N ARG A 29 2.46 0.75 0.16
CA ARG A 29 2.79 1.44 1.43
C ARG A 29 1.81 1.14 2.57
N LYS A 30 0.70 0.47 2.29
CA LYS A 30 -0.04 -0.27 3.32
C LYS A 30 0.70 -1.57 3.62
N GLY A 31 1.64 -1.51 4.56
CA GLY A 31 2.06 -2.68 5.31
C GLY A 31 0.85 -3.22 6.08
N ASN A 32 -0.05 -3.92 5.40
CA ASN A 32 -1.10 -4.73 6.01
C ASN A 32 -0.41 -5.96 6.60
N TYR A 33 0.36 -5.75 7.67
CA TYR A 33 0.83 -6.84 8.50
C TYR A 33 -0.41 -7.41 9.18
N LYS A 34 -1.08 -8.36 8.52
CA LYS A 34 -2.22 -9.11 9.09
C LYS A 34 -1.79 -9.99 10.26
N LYS A 35 -0.49 -10.25 10.39
CA LYS A 35 0.09 -11.10 11.41
C LYS A 35 1.39 -10.49 11.90
N VAL A 36 1.55 -10.49 13.22
CA VAL A 36 2.77 -10.06 13.91
C VAL A 36 3.88 -11.07 13.59
N PRO A 37 5.01 -10.65 12.99
CA PRO A 37 6.17 -11.52 12.82
C PRO A 37 6.79 -11.89 14.17
N GLU A 38 7.52 -13.02 14.24
CA GLU A 38 8.23 -13.42 15.46
C GLU A 38 9.28 -12.36 15.88
N GLY A 39 9.46 -12.18 17.19
CA GLY A 39 10.40 -11.19 17.76
C GLY A 39 9.84 -9.77 17.93
N PHE A 40 8.58 -9.53 17.58
CA PHE A 40 7.89 -8.26 17.83
C PHE A 40 7.12 -8.29 19.16
N LEU A 41 7.42 -7.33 20.03
CA LEU A 41 6.77 -7.13 21.32
C LEU A 41 5.55 -6.23 21.17
N LYS A 42 4.44 -6.63 21.81
CA LYS A 42 3.21 -5.84 21.89
C LYS A 42 3.47 -4.59 22.73
N THR A 43 3.06 -3.42 22.22
CA THR A 43 3.09 -2.18 22.99
C THR A 43 1.67 -1.72 23.31
N ASP A 44 1.56 -0.78 24.24
CA ASP A 44 0.30 -0.13 24.61
C ASP A 44 -0.04 1.04 23.67
N GLU A 45 0.82 1.34 22.69
CA GLU A 45 0.55 2.36 21.68
C GLU A 45 -0.53 1.85 20.70
N VAL A 46 -1.63 2.59 20.64
CA VAL A 46 -2.76 2.34 19.75
C VAL A 46 -3.00 3.59 18.90
N PHE A 47 -3.14 3.38 17.60
CA PHE A 47 -3.43 4.41 16.61
C PHE A 47 -4.77 4.13 15.96
N ILE A 48 -5.66 5.12 15.92
CA ILE A 48 -6.96 5.01 15.26
C ILE A 48 -6.87 5.80 13.96
N ASP A 49 -7.06 5.12 12.83
CA ASP A 49 -7.09 5.79 11.52
C ASP A 49 -8.38 6.61 11.40
N PRO A 50 -8.33 7.95 11.32
CA PRO A 50 -9.53 8.79 11.26
C PRO A 50 -10.33 8.62 9.96
N THR A 51 -9.73 8.03 8.93
CA THR A 51 -10.37 7.83 7.62
C THR A 51 -11.11 6.50 7.56
N THR A 52 -10.60 5.47 8.22
CA THR A 52 -11.17 4.11 8.19
C THR A 52 -11.76 3.64 9.51
N ASN A 53 -11.58 4.42 10.58
CA ASN A 53 -11.95 4.12 11.96
C ASN A 53 -11.39 2.78 12.47
N LYS A 54 -10.31 2.30 11.85
CA LYS A 54 -9.62 1.05 12.20
C LYS A 54 -8.60 1.30 13.30
N THR A 55 -8.55 0.38 14.25
CA THR A 55 -7.60 0.39 15.35
C THR A 55 -6.33 -0.36 14.93
N LEU A 56 -5.20 0.34 14.95
CA LEU A 56 -3.88 -0.19 14.64
C LEU A 56 -3.06 -0.23 15.93
N ARG A 57 -2.57 -1.40 16.31
CA ARG A 57 -1.65 -1.54 17.44
C ARG A 57 -0.20 -1.53 16.95
N VAL A 58 0.65 -0.79 17.67
CA VAL A 58 2.09 -0.73 17.37
C VAL A 58 2.79 -1.93 18.03
N TYR A 59 3.63 -2.60 17.26
CA TYR A 59 4.54 -3.62 17.77
C TYR A 59 5.99 -3.21 17.52
N TYR A 60 6.85 -3.48 18.49
CA TYR A 60 8.26 -3.09 18.49
C TYR A 60 9.17 -4.32 18.48
N ASN A 61 10.13 -4.38 17.56
CA ASN A 61 11.15 -5.42 17.57
C ASN A 61 12.42 -4.88 18.25
N LYS A 62 12.81 -5.53 19.36
CA LYS A 62 13.94 -5.12 20.20
C LYS A 62 15.31 -5.36 19.55
N GLU A 63 15.40 -6.33 18.63
CA GLU A 63 16.67 -6.72 17.99
C GLU A 63 17.10 -5.76 16.89
N ASN A 64 16.14 -5.19 16.15
CA ASN A 64 16.43 -4.33 15.00
C ASN A 64 15.83 -2.91 15.11
N GLY A 65 15.11 -2.61 16.19
CA GLY A 65 14.48 -1.31 16.44
C GLY A 65 13.29 -0.98 15.51
N LYS A 66 12.81 -1.95 14.71
CA LYS A 66 11.69 -1.72 13.78
C LYS A 66 10.36 -1.66 14.50
N ARG A 67 9.46 -0.84 13.97
CA ARG A 67 8.07 -0.72 14.42
C ARG A 67 7.13 -1.14 13.29
N ILE A 68 6.10 -1.89 13.63
CA ILE A 68 5.04 -2.28 12.69
C ILE A 68 3.67 -1.91 13.26
N HIS A 69 2.74 -1.60 12.37
CA HIS A 69 1.34 -1.36 12.70
C HIS A 69 0.53 -2.57 12.24
N VAL A 70 -0.20 -3.18 13.16
CA VAL A 70 -1.04 -4.36 12.90
C VAL A 70 -2.47 -3.98 13.29
N GLU A 71 -3.42 -4.26 12.40
CA GLU A 71 -4.84 -4.05 12.66
C GLU A 71 -5.32 -5.00 13.76
N GLU A 72 -6.00 -4.45 14.79
CA GLU A 72 -6.66 -5.20 15.87
C GLU A 72 -8.16 -5.37 15.59
#